data_AF-A9ZM17-F1
#
_entry.id   AF-A9ZM17-F1
#
_cell.length_a   1.000
_cell.length_b   1.000
_cell.length_c   1.000
_cell.angle_alpha   90.00
_cell.angle_beta   90.00
_cell.angle_gamma   90.00
#
_symmetry.space_group_name_H-M   'P 1'
#
loop_
_entity.id
_entity.type
_entity.pdbx_description
1 polymer ?
#
loop_
_entity_poly.entity_id
_entity_poly.type
_entity_poly.pdbx_seq_one_letter_code
_entity_poly.pdbx_strand_id
1 'polypeptide(L)'
;PAQGHMNPMVQFAKRLVSKGQRVTIVTTFSSSKSVPTLNPTSFGSNLKMEFISDGSEQVKDSETIEESIERFRISTTKSLTNLMTKIRNSSDASQYPLKFVVYHSGMPWVLDVARRQGIDGAPFFTTSCAVATIFHHVHEGTLQLPLEGPRAIMPSMPPLELNDLPTFLSDVESYPAFLKLAMNQYSNLNQVNCIFYSSFDKLEKEVLKWMESQDWPVKMIGPTIPSVFLDKRLEDDKDYGLSLFKPNVETCMKWLDSKKPGSVVYASFGSLADLSIEQTAELAWGLENSSFNFLWVVRETEKDKLPENFVEEISGKGLVVSWCPQLQVLAHKAVGCFLTHCGWN
;
A
#
# COMPACT_ATOMS: atom_id res chain seq x y z
N PRO A 1 -0.15 -7.35 -7.51
CA PRO A 1 0.13 -6.05 -6.85
C PRO A 1 -1.10 -5.58 -6.07
N ALA A 2 -1.00 -5.26 -4.77
CA ALA A 2 -2.17 -4.80 -4.01
C ALA A 2 -2.35 -3.27 -4.06
N GLN A 3 -3.59 -2.79 -3.95
CA GLN A 3 -3.95 -1.36 -4.09
C GLN A 3 -3.17 -0.45 -3.15
N GLY A 4 -2.97 -0.87 -1.89
CA GLY A 4 -2.20 -0.10 -0.89
C GLY A 4 -0.73 0.12 -1.28
N HIS A 5 -0.18 -0.69 -2.17
CA HIS A 5 1.18 -0.48 -2.69
C HIS A 5 1.19 0.35 -3.97
N MET A 6 0.19 0.17 -4.84
CA MET A 6 0.14 0.84 -6.14
C MET A 6 -0.25 2.32 -6.02
N ASN A 7 -1.25 2.66 -5.20
CA ASN A 7 -1.76 4.04 -5.13
C ASN A 7 -0.68 5.05 -4.70
N PRO A 8 0.15 4.79 -3.67
CA PRO A 8 1.30 5.62 -3.34
C PRO A 8 2.22 5.92 -4.54
N MET A 9 2.56 4.90 -5.32
CA MET A 9 3.44 5.05 -6.48
C MET A 9 2.76 5.83 -7.62
N VAL A 10 1.44 5.66 -7.82
CA VAL A 10 0.67 6.46 -8.79
C VAL A 10 0.67 7.94 -8.39
N GLN A 11 0.49 8.24 -7.09
CA GLN A 11 0.52 9.62 -6.59
C GLN A 11 1.90 10.24 -6.72
N PHE A 12 2.96 9.48 -6.43
CA PHE A 12 4.33 9.92 -6.69
C PHE A 12 4.57 10.19 -8.18
N ALA A 13 4.08 9.32 -9.07
CA ALA A 13 4.18 9.50 -10.52
C ALA A 13 3.50 10.79 -10.99
N LYS A 14 2.30 11.10 -10.48
CA LYS A 14 1.59 12.37 -10.78
C LYS A 14 2.43 13.59 -10.37
N ARG A 15 3.12 13.54 -9.23
CA ARG A 15 4.04 14.60 -8.78
C ARG A 15 5.24 14.76 -9.71
N LEU A 16 5.83 13.67 -10.19
CA LEU A 16 6.92 13.74 -11.19
C LEU A 16 6.44 14.34 -12.51
N VAL A 17 5.25 13.96 -12.97
CA VAL A 17 4.64 14.49 -14.20
C VAL A 17 4.38 15.98 -14.11
N SER A 18 3.92 16.46 -12.95
CA SER A 18 3.76 17.91 -12.70
C SER A 18 5.06 18.71 -12.79
N LYS A 19 6.22 18.03 -12.67
CA LYS A 19 7.56 18.60 -12.82
C LYS A 19 8.15 18.39 -14.23
N GLY A 20 7.30 18.05 -15.21
CA GLY A 20 7.68 17.87 -16.61
C GLY A 20 8.33 16.53 -16.93
N GLN A 21 8.29 15.55 -16.02
CA GLN A 21 8.80 14.22 -16.30
C GLN A 21 7.76 13.37 -17.05
N ARG A 22 8.23 12.48 -17.91
CA ARG A 22 7.39 11.43 -18.51
C ARG A 22 7.54 10.15 -17.71
N VAL A 23 6.42 9.60 -17.25
CA VAL A 23 6.40 8.44 -16.35
C VAL A 23 5.58 7.33 -16.99
N THR A 24 6.10 6.10 -16.93
CA THR A 24 5.38 4.88 -17.28
C THR A 24 5.16 4.08 -15.99
N ILE A 25 3.91 3.98 -15.55
CA ILE A 25 3.52 3.06 -14.48
C ILE A 25 3.43 1.66 -15.08
N VAL A 26 4.14 0.72 -14.47
CA VAL A 26 4.12 -0.68 -14.88
C VAL A 26 3.39 -1.50 -13.82
N THR A 27 2.34 -2.21 -14.23
CA THR A 27 1.65 -3.19 -13.38
C THR A 27 1.35 -4.46 -14.19
N THR A 28 0.68 -5.43 -13.59
CA THR A 28 0.51 -6.75 -14.19
C THR A 28 -0.85 -6.93 -14.86
N PHE A 29 -0.95 -7.84 -15.84
CA PHE A 29 -2.23 -8.18 -16.45
C PHE A 29 -3.24 -8.76 -15.45
N SER A 30 -2.80 -9.52 -14.45
CA SER A 30 -3.69 -9.98 -13.38
C SER A 30 -4.28 -8.81 -12.58
N SER A 31 -3.49 -7.74 -12.40
CA SER A 31 -3.94 -6.52 -11.71
C SER A 31 -4.96 -5.76 -12.55
N SER A 32 -4.77 -5.67 -13.86
CA SER A 32 -5.73 -4.99 -14.76
C SER A 32 -7.10 -5.68 -14.80
N LYS A 33 -7.13 -7.01 -14.67
CA LYS A 33 -8.37 -7.79 -14.56
C LYS A 33 -9.07 -7.59 -13.22
N SER A 34 -8.31 -7.47 -12.13
CA SER A 34 -8.86 -7.38 -10.75
C SER A 34 -9.22 -5.98 -10.30
N VAL A 35 -8.75 -4.93 -10.98
CA VAL A 35 -9.05 -3.54 -10.64
C VAL A 35 -9.69 -2.85 -11.84
N PRO A 36 -11.03 -2.81 -11.93
CA PRO A 36 -11.75 -2.28 -13.10
C PRO A 36 -11.44 -0.81 -13.43
N THR A 37 -10.95 -0.04 -12.46
CA THR A 37 -10.56 1.37 -12.65
C THR A 37 -9.17 1.55 -13.26
N LEU A 38 -8.39 0.47 -13.46
CA LEU A 38 -7.12 0.50 -14.19
C LEU A 38 -7.39 0.68 -15.68
N ASN A 39 -7.48 1.93 -16.15
CA ASN A 39 -7.60 2.21 -17.57
C ASN A 39 -6.40 3.03 -18.09
N PRO A 40 -5.61 2.51 -19.05
CA PRO A 40 -4.45 3.19 -19.65
C PRO A 40 -4.74 4.58 -20.23
N THR A 41 -5.98 4.84 -20.64
CA THR A 41 -6.37 6.12 -21.25
C THR A 41 -6.74 7.20 -20.24
N SER A 42 -6.78 6.87 -18.94
CA SER A 42 -7.17 7.83 -17.88
C SER A 42 -6.07 8.81 -17.52
N PHE A 43 -4.86 8.60 -18.04
CA PHE A 43 -3.69 9.37 -17.70
C PHE A 43 -3.28 10.24 -18.89
N GLY A 44 -2.97 11.52 -18.64
CA GLY A 44 -2.57 12.48 -19.68
C GLY A 44 -1.30 12.03 -20.42
N SER A 45 -0.93 12.72 -21.50
CA SER A 45 0.14 12.28 -22.43
C SER A 45 1.50 11.93 -21.77
N ASN A 46 1.83 12.56 -20.64
CA ASN A 46 3.08 12.37 -19.90
C ASN A 46 3.03 11.26 -18.83
N LEU A 47 1.86 10.69 -18.56
CA LEU A 47 1.70 9.57 -17.64
C LEU A 47 1.09 8.40 -18.40
N LYS A 48 1.88 7.35 -18.61
CA LYS A 48 1.42 6.14 -19.31
C LYS A 48 1.31 4.99 -18.34
N MET A 49 0.42 4.06 -18.66
CA MET A 49 0.32 2.80 -17.95
C MET A 49 0.56 1.66 -18.92
N GLU A 50 1.45 0.75 -18.56
CA GLU A 50 1.79 -0.45 -19.33
C GLU A 50 1.56 -1.68 -18.46
N PHE A 51 1.04 -2.73 -19.09
CA PHE A 51 0.78 -4.00 -18.43
C PHE A 51 1.79 -5.05 -18.89
N ILE A 52 2.34 -5.78 -17.92
CA ILE A 52 3.29 -6.87 -18.18
C ILE A 52 2.74 -8.20 -17.67
N SER A 53 3.21 -9.30 -18.27
CA SER A 53 2.89 -10.63 -17.77
C SER A 53 3.64 -10.91 -16.48
N ASP A 54 2.89 -11.39 -15.49
CA ASP A 54 3.35 -11.87 -14.19
C ASP A 54 3.21 -13.40 -14.06
N GLY A 55 2.97 -14.07 -15.19
CA GLY A 55 2.81 -15.52 -15.24
C GLY A 55 1.48 -16.02 -14.69
N SER A 56 0.49 -15.14 -14.42
CA SER A 56 -0.84 -15.58 -13.94
C SER A 56 -1.56 -16.53 -14.91
N GLU A 57 -1.18 -16.49 -16.19
CA GLU A 57 -1.73 -17.37 -17.24
C GLU A 57 -1.18 -18.81 -17.15
N GLN A 58 -0.17 -19.05 -16.31
CA GLN A 58 0.55 -20.33 -16.17
C GLN A 58 0.38 -20.93 -14.76
N VAL A 59 -0.60 -20.44 -14.00
CA VAL A 59 -0.89 -20.92 -12.64
C VAL A 59 -1.30 -22.40 -12.71
N LYS A 60 -0.76 -23.20 -11.78
CA LYS A 60 -1.15 -24.60 -11.58
C LYS A 60 -2.06 -24.68 -10.36
N ASP A 61 -3.02 -25.60 -10.38
CA ASP A 61 -4.03 -25.75 -9.31
C ASP A 61 -3.43 -26.08 -7.92
N SER A 62 -2.19 -26.58 -7.86
CA SER A 62 -1.51 -27.02 -6.64
C SER A 62 -0.24 -26.22 -6.30
N GLU A 63 -0.12 -24.99 -6.77
CA GLU A 63 1.09 -24.17 -6.58
C GLU A 63 1.23 -23.66 -5.14
N THR A 64 2.41 -23.86 -4.55
CA THR A 64 2.78 -23.28 -3.25
C THR A 64 2.97 -21.76 -3.34
N ILE A 65 2.97 -21.06 -2.20
CA ILE A 65 3.20 -19.60 -2.17
C ILE A 65 4.59 -19.27 -2.73
N GLU A 66 5.60 -20.08 -2.40
CA GLU A 66 6.98 -19.93 -2.86
C GLU A 66 7.09 -20.10 -4.38
N GLU A 67 6.46 -21.13 -4.94
CA GLU A 67 6.42 -21.35 -6.39
C GLU A 67 5.72 -20.18 -7.10
N SER A 68 4.62 -19.68 -6.53
CA SER A 68 3.89 -18.52 -7.07
C SER A 68 4.75 -17.25 -7.07
N ILE A 69 5.48 -16.98 -5.99
CA ILE A 69 6.44 -15.85 -5.91
C ILE A 69 7.55 -16.00 -6.95
N GLU A 70 8.09 -17.20 -7.13
CA GLU A 70 9.18 -17.44 -8.09
C GLU A 70 8.70 -17.34 -9.54
N ARG A 71 7.52 -17.91 -9.86
CA ARG A 71 6.87 -17.74 -11.17
C ARG A 71 6.61 -16.28 -11.48
N PHE A 72 6.12 -15.53 -10.49
CA PHE A 72 5.93 -14.08 -10.59
C PHE A 72 7.26 -13.38 -10.92
N ARG A 73 8.32 -13.69 -10.18
CA ARG A 73 9.66 -13.10 -10.37
C ARG A 73 10.21 -13.36 -11.77
N ILE A 74 10.18 -14.61 -12.23
CA ILE A 74 10.67 -15.02 -13.56
C ILE A 74 9.88 -14.33 -14.67
N SER A 75 8.55 -14.41 -14.62
CA SER A 75 7.68 -13.86 -15.67
C SER A 75 7.78 -12.34 -15.75
N THR A 76 7.77 -11.68 -14.59
CA THR A 76 7.89 -10.22 -14.51
C THR A 76 9.28 -9.76 -14.95
N THR A 77 10.35 -10.48 -14.63
CA THR A 77 11.71 -10.21 -15.12
C THR A 77 11.76 -10.19 -16.65
N LYS A 78 11.23 -11.25 -17.29
CA LYS A 78 11.21 -11.36 -18.76
C LYS A 78 10.37 -10.25 -19.38
N SER A 79 9.16 -10.04 -18.88
CA SER A 79 8.22 -9.06 -19.44
C SER A 79 8.69 -7.62 -19.25
N LEU A 80 9.26 -7.29 -18.08
CA LEU A 80 9.83 -5.98 -17.80
C LEU A 80 11.04 -5.70 -18.70
N THR A 81 11.92 -6.70 -18.91
CA THR A 81 13.06 -6.58 -19.83
C THR A 81 12.60 -6.23 -21.24
N ASN A 82 11.56 -6.92 -21.73
CA ASN A 82 10.97 -6.67 -23.05
C ASN A 82 10.35 -5.27 -23.13
N LEU A 83 9.60 -4.85 -22.11
CA LEU A 83 8.99 -3.53 -22.04
C LEU A 83 10.04 -2.41 -22.06
N MET A 84 11.11 -2.54 -21.28
CA MET A 84 12.20 -1.56 -21.26
C MET A 84 12.89 -1.45 -22.62
N THR A 85 13.12 -2.59 -23.29
CA THR A 85 13.64 -2.62 -24.67
C THR A 85 12.68 -1.92 -25.65
N LYS A 86 11.38 -2.19 -25.55
CA LYS A 86 10.34 -1.52 -26.35
C LYS A 86 10.34 -0.01 -26.14
N ILE A 87 10.45 0.46 -24.90
CA ILE A 87 10.47 1.89 -24.57
C ILE A 87 11.69 2.56 -25.21
N ARG A 88 12.87 1.95 -25.12
CA ARG A 88 14.11 2.47 -25.73
C ARG A 88 14.08 2.56 -27.25
N ASN A 89 13.37 1.63 -27.89
CA ASN A 89 13.26 1.57 -29.34
C ASN A 89 12.02 2.31 -29.87
N SER A 90 11.27 2.99 -28.99
CA SER A 90 10.08 3.74 -29.39
C SER A 90 10.43 5.03 -30.14
N SER A 91 9.49 5.54 -30.94
CA SER A 91 9.63 6.82 -31.66
C SER A 91 9.96 7.99 -30.73
N ASP A 92 9.48 7.92 -29.49
CA ASP A 92 9.60 8.99 -28.50
C ASP A 92 10.91 8.89 -27.70
N ALA A 93 11.72 7.84 -27.90
CA ALA A 93 12.91 7.58 -27.08
C ALA A 93 13.99 8.66 -27.20
N SER A 94 14.04 9.38 -28.32
CA SER A 94 14.95 10.52 -28.52
C SER A 94 14.57 11.71 -27.63
N GLN A 95 13.27 11.96 -27.47
CA GLN A 95 12.74 13.05 -26.63
C GLN A 95 12.64 12.63 -25.16
N TYR A 96 12.28 11.38 -24.91
CA TYR A 96 12.02 10.81 -23.59
C TYR A 96 12.76 9.48 -23.40
N PRO A 97 14.10 9.51 -23.28
CA PRO A 97 14.88 8.31 -23.03
C PRO A 97 14.52 7.70 -21.66
N LEU A 98 14.54 6.37 -21.57
CA LEU A 98 14.44 5.70 -20.27
C LEU A 98 15.69 6.03 -19.43
N LYS A 99 15.49 6.64 -18.26
CA LYS A 99 16.59 7.13 -17.41
C LYS A 99 16.69 6.46 -16.06
N PHE A 100 15.58 6.01 -15.49
CA PHE A 100 15.54 5.54 -14.11
C PHE A 100 14.35 4.61 -13.88
N VAL A 101 14.49 3.65 -12.97
CA VAL A 101 13.41 2.76 -12.53
C VAL A 101 13.14 2.95 -11.05
N VAL A 102 11.90 3.29 -10.70
CA VAL A 102 11.43 3.25 -9.31
C VAL A 102 10.62 1.97 -9.14
N TYR A 103 11.03 1.13 -8.19
CA TYR A 103 10.42 -0.19 -7.97
C TYR A 103 9.95 -0.32 -6.53
N HIS A 104 8.90 -1.12 -6.31
CA HIS A 104 8.45 -1.42 -4.95
C HIS A 104 9.53 -2.20 -4.20
N SER A 105 9.83 -1.83 -2.94
CA SER A 105 10.89 -2.46 -2.12
C SER A 105 10.78 -3.98 -2.03
N GLY A 106 9.55 -4.53 -2.04
CA GLY A 106 9.26 -5.97 -2.15
C GLY A 106 9.78 -6.70 -3.39
N MET A 107 10.30 -5.98 -4.39
CA MET A 107 10.84 -6.56 -5.64
C MET A 107 12.28 -6.07 -5.89
N PRO A 108 13.24 -6.36 -4.99
CA PRO A 108 14.61 -5.85 -5.08
C PRO A 108 15.34 -6.28 -6.37
N TRP A 109 14.99 -7.46 -6.90
CA TRP A 109 15.53 -8.00 -8.14
C TRP A 109 15.25 -7.12 -9.38
N VAL A 110 14.29 -6.19 -9.30
CA VAL A 110 14.03 -5.22 -10.39
C VAL A 110 15.23 -4.32 -10.64
N LEU A 111 16.05 -4.04 -9.62
CA LEU A 111 17.29 -3.28 -9.78
C LEU A 111 18.25 -3.96 -10.76
N ASP A 112 18.42 -5.28 -10.66
CA ASP A 112 19.28 -6.05 -11.56
C ASP A 112 18.77 -6.01 -13.00
N VAL A 113 17.44 -6.11 -13.18
CA VAL A 113 16.80 -6.01 -14.50
C VAL A 113 17.06 -4.64 -15.13
N ALA A 114 16.98 -3.57 -14.34
CA ALA A 114 17.28 -2.22 -14.77
C ALA A 114 18.76 -2.09 -15.20
N ARG A 115 19.68 -2.56 -14.35
CA ARG A 115 21.13 -2.42 -14.53
C ARG A 115 21.70 -3.24 -15.68
N ARG A 116 21.13 -4.41 -15.97
CA ARG A 116 21.49 -5.18 -17.18
C ARG A 116 21.24 -4.42 -18.48
N GLN A 117 20.39 -3.39 -18.44
CA GLN A 117 20.15 -2.49 -19.56
C GLN A 117 20.87 -1.13 -19.38
N GLY A 118 21.68 -0.96 -18.33
CA GLY A 118 22.35 0.31 -18.02
C GLY A 118 21.41 1.39 -17.46
N ILE A 119 20.32 1.01 -16.81
CA ILE A 119 19.46 1.93 -16.03
C ILE A 119 19.68 1.69 -14.55
N ASP A 120 19.79 2.78 -13.78
CA ASP A 120 19.80 2.68 -12.32
C ASP A 120 18.38 2.78 -11.75
N GLY A 121 18.22 2.47 -10.47
CA GLY A 121 16.91 2.50 -9.85
C GLY A 121 16.92 2.74 -8.36
N ALA A 122 15.73 3.01 -7.82
CA ALA A 122 15.51 3.23 -6.39
C ALA A 122 14.31 2.43 -5.88
N PRO A 123 14.41 1.81 -4.70
CA PRO A 123 13.28 1.19 -4.03
C PRO A 123 12.32 2.27 -3.51
N PHE A 124 11.04 1.91 -3.50
CA PHE A 124 9.94 2.68 -2.95
C PHE A 124 9.27 1.86 -1.86
N PHE A 125 9.35 2.35 -0.63
CA PHE A 125 8.70 1.77 0.53
C PHE A 125 7.32 2.41 0.74
N THR A 126 6.31 1.57 0.85
CA THR A 126 4.92 1.96 1.12
C THR A 126 4.52 1.66 2.57
N THR A 127 5.51 1.47 3.44
CA THR A 127 5.37 1.23 4.88
C THR A 127 6.04 2.37 5.64
N SER A 128 5.82 2.44 6.95
CA SER A 128 6.58 3.32 7.83
C SER A 128 8.07 2.99 7.81
N CYS A 129 8.91 4.00 8.06
CA CYS A 129 10.32 3.80 8.34
C CYS A 129 10.51 2.93 9.57
N ALA A 130 9.68 3.11 10.62
CA ALA A 130 9.74 2.31 11.85
C ALA A 130 9.64 0.81 11.56
N VAL A 131 8.59 0.37 10.86
CA VAL A 131 8.40 -1.05 10.52
C VAL A 131 9.52 -1.56 9.61
N ALA A 132 9.96 -0.73 8.65
CA ALA A 132 11.07 -1.11 7.78
C ALA A 132 12.37 -1.33 8.58
N THR A 133 12.66 -0.46 9.54
CA THR A 133 13.85 -0.59 10.39
C THR A 133 13.78 -1.80 11.32
N ILE A 134 12.60 -2.16 11.85
CA ILE A 134 12.43 -3.41 12.62
C ILE A 134 12.86 -4.61 11.77
N PHE A 135 12.32 -4.73 10.56
CA PHE A 135 12.68 -5.85 9.68
C PHE A 135 14.15 -5.81 9.26
N HIS A 136 14.73 -4.63 9.06
CA HIS A 136 16.15 -4.50 8.80
C HIS A 136 17.01 -5.00 9.96
N HIS A 137 16.67 -4.67 11.21
CA HIS A 137 17.41 -5.15 12.38
C HIS A 137 17.40 -6.68 12.49
N VAL A 138 16.26 -7.31 12.15
CA VAL A 138 16.15 -8.77 12.05
C VAL A 138 17.01 -9.32 10.90
N HIS A 139 16.99 -8.66 9.73
CA HIS A 139 17.79 -9.05 8.57
C HIS A 139 19.30 -9.08 8.87
N GLU A 140 19.80 -8.05 9.56
CA GLU A 140 21.21 -7.94 9.94
C GLU A 140 21.57 -8.78 11.19
N GLY A 141 20.60 -9.43 11.83
CA GLY A 141 20.80 -10.19 13.07
C GLY A 141 21.07 -9.34 14.32
N THR A 142 20.83 -8.02 14.22
CA THR A 142 20.94 -7.09 15.37
C THR A 142 19.71 -7.12 16.27
N LEU A 143 18.60 -7.69 15.80
CA LEU A 143 17.46 -8.11 16.60
C LEU A 143 17.25 -9.63 16.40
N GLN A 144 17.54 -10.42 17.44
CA GLN A 144 17.39 -11.88 17.39
C GLN A 144 15.96 -12.31 17.71
N LEU A 145 15.51 -13.37 17.03
CA LEU A 145 14.21 -14.01 17.25
C LEU A 145 14.40 -15.50 17.63
N PRO A 146 13.61 -16.05 18.57
CA PRO A 146 12.67 -15.33 19.44
C PRO A 146 13.40 -14.33 20.35
N LEU A 147 12.69 -13.29 20.81
CA LEU A 147 13.30 -12.30 21.70
C LEU A 147 13.78 -12.96 23.00
N GLU A 148 15.00 -12.68 23.43
CA GLU A 148 15.55 -13.18 24.70
C GLU A 148 14.93 -12.52 25.94
N GLY A 149 14.27 -11.36 25.77
CA GLY A 149 13.70 -10.55 26.84
C GLY A 149 12.29 -10.05 26.54
N PRO A 150 11.67 -9.31 27.49
CA PRO A 150 10.29 -8.84 27.35
C PRO A 150 10.13 -7.74 26.30
N ARG A 151 11.24 -7.14 25.85
CA ARG A 151 11.25 -5.99 24.95
C ARG A 151 12.34 -6.12 23.90
N ALA A 152 12.00 -5.72 22.67
CA ALA A 152 12.96 -5.47 21.60
C ALA A 152 13.60 -4.09 21.79
N ILE A 153 14.92 -4.05 21.83
CA ILE A 153 15.70 -2.81 22.00
C ILE A 153 16.46 -2.57 20.70
N MET A 154 16.22 -1.41 20.08
CA MET A 154 16.87 -0.98 18.85
C MET A 154 17.29 0.48 18.97
N PRO A 155 18.39 0.91 18.31
CA PRO A 155 18.89 2.29 18.40
C PRO A 155 17.97 3.34 17.75
N SER A 156 16.97 2.91 16.97
CA SER A 156 16.13 3.76 16.14
C SER A 156 14.77 4.12 16.74
N MET A 157 14.37 3.46 17.84
CA MET A 157 13.00 3.48 18.39
C MET A 157 13.00 3.26 19.91
N PRO A 158 11.93 3.65 20.63
CA PRO A 158 11.76 3.27 22.03
C PRO A 158 11.70 1.75 22.20
N PRO A 159 11.97 1.20 23.40
CA PRO A 159 11.80 -0.22 23.67
C PRO A 159 10.38 -0.68 23.33
N LEU A 160 10.25 -1.70 22.49
CA LEU A 160 8.98 -2.25 22.01
C LEU A 160 8.68 -3.56 22.73
N GLU A 161 7.45 -3.76 23.18
CA GLU A 161 6.99 -5.05 23.70
C GLU A 161 6.73 -6.02 22.55
N LEU A 162 6.58 -7.32 22.86
CA LEU A 162 6.35 -8.34 21.81
C LEU A 162 5.10 -8.02 20.96
N ASN A 163 4.05 -7.47 21.59
CA ASN A 163 2.80 -7.09 20.91
C ASN A 163 2.92 -5.81 20.07
N ASP A 164 3.98 -5.03 20.24
CA ASP A 164 4.26 -3.86 19.41
C ASP A 164 5.00 -4.24 18.12
N LEU A 165 5.56 -5.45 18.05
CA LEU A 165 6.26 -5.94 16.86
C LEU A 165 5.27 -6.46 15.81
N PRO A 166 5.64 -6.40 14.51
CA PRO A 166 4.88 -7.07 13.47
C PRO A 166 4.65 -8.55 13.81
N THR A 167 3.40 -9.03 13.71
CA THR A 167 2.99 -10.39 14.10
C THR A 167 3.83 -11.49 13.44
N PHE A 168 4.36 -11.22 12.25
CA PHE A 168 5.26 -12.12 11.51
C PHE A 168 6.61 -12.38 12.20
N LEU A 169 6.98 -11.55 13.19
CA LEU A 169 8.19 -11.71 13.99
C LEU A 169 7.91 -12.40 15.33
N SER A 170 6.69 -12.29 15.84
CA SER A 170 6.24 -13.01 17.04
C SER A 170 5.81 -14.44 16.75
N ASP A 171 5.35 -14.72 15.53
CA ASP A 171 4.93 -16.04 15.05
C ASP A 171 5.54 -16.34 13.67
N VAL A 172 6.84 -16.63 13.68
CA VAL A 172 7.67 -16.84 12.49
C VAL A 172 7.20 -18.06 11.68
N GLU A 173 6.73 -19.11 12.35
CA GLU A 173 6.35 -20.38 11.71
C GLU A 173 5.03 -20.27 10.92
N SER A 174 4.13 -19.38 11.33
CA SER A 174 2.84 -19.19 10.65
C SER A 174 2.94 -18.45 9.32
N TYR A 175 4.02 -17.70 9.05
CA TYR A 175 4.12 -16.84 7.87
C TYR A 175 5.51 -16.81 7.17
N PRO A 176 6.12 -17.97 6.87
CA PRO A 176 7.50 -18.05 6.39
C PRO A 176 7.73 -17.32 5.05
N ALA A 177 6.79 -17.45 4.10
CA ALA A 177 6.87 -16.79 2.80
C ALA A 177 6.81 -15.25 2.92
N PHE A 178 5.92 -14.74 3.78
CA PHE A 178 5.77 -13.31 4.01
C PHE A 178 7.01 -12.75 4.71
N LEU A 179 7.51 -13.43 5.74
CA LEU A 179 8.73 -13.02 6.44
C LEU A 179 9.91 -12.97 5.46
N LYS A 180 10.07 -13.99 4.61
CA LYS A 180 11.10 -13.99 3.56
C LYS A 180 10.94 -12.80 2.61
N LEU A 181 9.72 -12.48 2.18
CA LEU A 181 9.45 -11.32 1.33
C LEU A 181 9.78 -10.00 2.06
N ALA A 182 9.43 -9.87 3.34
CA ALA A 182 9.71 -8.71 4.16
C ALA A 182 11.22 -8.49 4.33
N MET A 183 11.97 -9.54 4.65
CA MET A 183 13.44 -9.51 4.75
C MET A 183 14.11 -9.22 3.41
N ASN A 184 13.57 -9.75 2.31
CA ASN A 184 14.22 -9.59 1.00
C ASN A 184 14.28 -8.13 0.53
N GLN A 185 13.43 -7.25 1.06
CA GLN A 185 13.40 -5.81 0.74
C GLN A 185 14.75 -5.10 0.98
N TYR A 186 15.59 -5.66 1.85
CA TYR A 186 16.87 -5.05 2.26
C TYR A 186 18.07 -5.52 1.42
N SER A 187 17.89 -6.57 0.60
CA SER A 187 18.98 -7.28 -0.11
C SER A 187 19.79 -6.44 -1.09
N ASN A 188 19.29 -5.27 -1.51
CA ASN A 188 19.95 -4.40 -2.47
C ASN A 188 20.11 -2.94 -2.02
N LEU A 189 19.79 -2.61 -0.76
CA LEU A 189 19.80 -1.22 -0.29
C LEU A 189 21.20 -0.60 -0.25
N ASN A 190 22.23 -1.41 0.00
CA ASN A 190 23.62 -0.99 -0.07
C ASN A 190 24.11 -0.70 -1.51
N GLN A 191 23.28 -0.97 -2.52
CA GLN A 191 23.65 -0.77 -3.91
C GLN A 191 22.99 0.47 -4.53
N VAL A 192 22.08 1.16 -3.84
CA VAL A 192 21.29 2.26 -4.43
C VAL A 192 21.71 3.62 -3.88
N ASN A 193 21.55 4.66 -4.71
CA ASN A 193 21.88 6.04 -4.34
C ASN A 193 20.66 6.83 -3.82
N CYS A 194 19.52 6.18 -3.67
CA CYS A 194 18.27 6.80 -3.23
C CYS A 194 17.30 5.72 -2.72
N ILE A 195 16.61 5.98 -1.62
CA ILE A 195 15.54 5.13 -1.07
C ILE A 195 14.33 6.02 -0.80
N PHE A 196 13.20 5.73 -1.44
CA PHE A 196 11.97 6.53 -1.27
C PHE A 196 11.07 5.92 -0.20
N TYR A 197 10.59 6.74 0.73
CA TYR A 197 9.55 6.37 1.69
C TYR A 197 8.30 7.22 1.49
N SER A 198 7.14 6.56 1.39
CA SER A 198 5.84 7.20 1.50
C SER A 198 5.53 7.57 2.96
N SER A 199 6.37 8.44 3.53
CA SER A 199 6.27 9.00 4.87
C SER A 199 6.90 10.40 4.90
N PHE A 200 6.84 11.08 6.04
CA PHE A 200 7.40 12.43 6.21
C PHE A 200 8.24 12.55 7.49
N ASP A 201 9.24 13.42 7.41
CA ASP A 201 10.28 13.65 8.42
C ASP A 201 9.74 13.97 9.83
N LYS A 202 8.70 14.79 9.93
CA LYS A 202 8.14 15.19 11.23
C LYS A 202 7.46 14.04 11.96
N LEU A 203 6.95 13.03 11.24
CA LEU A 203 6.29 11.86 11.85
C LEU A 203 7.30 10.83 12.35
N GLU A 204 8.38 10.62 11.59
CA GLU A 204 9.33 9.52 11.84
C GLU A 204 10.75 10.02 12.14
N LYS A 205 10.86 11.17 12.81
CA LYS A 205 12.11 11.91 13.03
C LYS A 205 13.23 11.08 13.65
N GLU A 206 12.93 10.26 14.65
CA GLU A 206 13.94 9.47 15.37
C GLU A 206 14.51 8.35 14.50
N VAL A 207 13.62 7.58 13.85
CA VAL A 207 14.01 6.51 12.93
C VAL A 207 14.76 7.08 11.73
N LEU A 208 14.31 8.21 11.18
CA LEU A 208 14.97 8.87 10.06
C LEU A 208 16.39 9.31 10.41
N LYS A 209 16.60 9.94 11.58
CA LYS A 209 17.94 10.31 12.05
C LYS A 209 18.86 9.09 12.19
N TRP A 210 18.31 7.98 12.69
CA TRP A 210 19.06 6.75 12.75
C TRP A 210 19.43 6.25 11.35
N MET A 211 18.50 6.19 10.40
CA MET A 211 18.78 5.81 9.00
C MET A 211 19.86 6.71 8.37
N GLU A 212 19.79 8.03 8.57
CA GLU A 212 20.79 8.99 8.10
C GLU A 212 22.17 8.73 8.72
N SER A 213 22.23 8.34 10.00
CA SER A 213 23.49 7.96 10.66
C SER A 213 24.11 6.66 10.12
N GLN A 214 23.34 5.85 9.39
CA GLN A 214 23.81 4.67 8.68
C GLN A 214 24.22 4.98 7.22
N ASP A 215 24.30 6.27 6.86
CA ASP A 215 24.56 6.76 5.50
C ASP A 215 23.52 6.32 4.46
N TRP A 216 22.30 6.01 4.89
CA TRP A 216 21.24 5.62 3.96
C TRP A 216 20.75 6.83 3.15
N PRO A 217 20.66 6.74 1.82
CA PRO A 217 20.24 7.86 0.98
C PRO A 217 18.70 8.00 0.96
N VAL A 218 18.10 8.17 2.14
CA VAL A 218 16.64 8.23 2.33
C VAL A 218 16.06 9.53 1.77
N LYS A 219 14.88 9.41 1.15
CA LYS A 219 14.04 10.51 0.68
C LYS A 219 12.61 10.31 1.17
N MET A 220 12.24 11.14 2.14
CA MET A 220 10.87 11.24 2.64
C MET A 220 10.04 12.03 1.63
N ILE A 221 9.13 11.35 0.94
CA ILE A 221 8.34 11.93 -0.17
C ILE A 221 6.84 11.87 0.10
N GLY A 222 6.44 11.45 1.30
CA GLY A 222 5.06 11.27 1.70
C GLY A 222 4.44 12.48 2.39
N PRO A 223 3.17 12.34 2.80
CA PRO A 223 2.29 11.21 2.43
C PRO A 223 1.97 11.25 0.93
N THR A 224 2.04 10.12 0.24
CA THR A 224 1.74 10.06 -1.20
C THR A 224 0.26 9.84 -1.43
N ILE A 225 -0.55 10.81 -1.03
CA ILE A 225 -2.00 10.88 -1.28
C ILE A 225 -2.30 12.03 -2.26
N PRO A 226 -3.53 12.12 -2.82
CA PRO A 226 -3.87 13.15 -3.81
C PRO A 226 -3.64 14.56 -3.30
N SER A 227 -3.15 15.42 -4.20
CA SER A 227 -2.82 16.81 -3.90
C SER A 227 -3.98 17.59 -3.29
N VAL A 228 -5.23 17.30 -3.66
CA VAL A 228 -6.41 17.97 -3.11
C VAL A 228 -6.52 17.85 -1.58
N PHE A 229 -6.00 16.77 -0.99
CA PHE A 229 -6.01 16.51 0.45
C PHE A 229 -4.75 17.04 1.18
N LEU A 230 -3.78 17.59 0.45
CA LEU A 230 -2.50 18.03 1.00
C LEU A 230 -2.25 19.53 0.75
N ASP A 231 -1.79 19.84 -0.44
CA ASP A 231 -1.23 21.15 -0.80
C ASP A 231 -2.00 21.84 -1.94
N LYS A 232 -2.98 21.14 -2.54
CA LYS A 232 -3.84 21.63 -3.62
C LYS A 232 -3.09 22.21 -4.82
N ARG A 233 -1.84 21.79 -5.03
CA ARG A 233 -1.00 22.24 -6.16
C ARG A 233 -1.35 21.57 -7.48
N LEU A 234 -2.06 20.44 -7.45
CA LEU A 234 -2.56 19.74 -8.64
C LEU A 234 -4.09 19.72 -8.57
N GLU A 235 -4.74 20.61 -9.30
CA GLU A 235 -6.19 20.83 -9.23
C GLU A 235 -7.02 19.61 -9.65
N ASP A 236 -6.52 18.84 -10.62
CA ASP A 236 -7.18 17.64 -11.15
C ASP A 236 -6.87 16.37 -10.35
N ASP A 237 -5.99 16.43 -9.35
CA ASP A 237 -5.59 15.28 -8.56
C ASP A 237 -6.52 15.07 -7.35
N LYS A 238 -7.73 14.61 -7.67
CA LYS A 238 -8.81 14.35 -6.70
C LYS A 238 -8.93 12.89 -6.30
N ASP A 239 -8.57 11.99 -7.22
CA ASP A 239 -8.70 10.55 -7.03
C ASP A 239 -7.40 9.91 -6.56
N TYR A 240 -7.50 9.02 -5.56
CA TYR A 240 -6.33 8.29 -5.04
C TYR A 240 -5.62 7.44 -6.10
N GLY A 241 -6.35 7.08 -7.15
CA GLY A 241 -5.83 6.31 -8.27
C GLY A 241 -6.70 5.08 -8.45
N LEU A 242 -6.17 3.94 -8.08
CA LEU A 242 -6.79 2.65 -8.32
C LEU A 242 -7.77 2.30 -7.21
N SER A 243 -8.94 1.76 -7.56
CA SER A 243 -9.96 1.31 -6.63
C SER A 243 -10.38 -0.11 -6.96
N LEU A 244 -10.16 -1.03 -6.02
CA LEU A 244 -10.52 -2.44 -6.15
C LEU A 244 -12.01 -2.63 -6.49
N PHE A 245 -12.86 -1.78 -5.91
CA PHE A 245 -14.30 -1.79 -6.13
C PHE A 245 -14.81 -0.40 -6.46
N LYS A 246 -15.98 -0.31 -7.10
CA LYS A 246 -16.63 0.97 -7.36
C LYS A 246 -17.14 1.56 -6.03
N PRO A 247 -16.65 2.73 -5.58
CA PRO A 247 -17.08 3.31 -4.32
C PRO A 247 -18.53 3.81 -4.39
N ASN A 248 -19.29 3.61 -3.31
CA ASN A 248 -20.63 4.17 -3.14
C ASN A 248 -20.59 5.65 -2.75
N VAL A 249 -19.98 6.48 -3.60
CA VAL A 249 -19.68 7.90 -3.30
C VAL A 249 -20.94 8.66 -2.89
N GLU A 250 -21.97 8.63 -3.73
CA GLU A 250 -23.20 9.39 -3.51
C GLU A 250 -23.88 8.99 -2.19
N THR A 251 -24.02 7.69 -1.94
CA THR A 251 -24.63 7.16 -0.71
C THR A 251 -23.84 7.58 0.52
N CYS A 252 -22.51 7.40 0.51
CA CYS A 252 -21.66 7.73 1.65
C CYS A 252 -21.71 9.23 1.97
N MET A 253 -21.52 10.08 0.95
CA MET A 253 -21.42 11.52 1.15
C MET A 253 -22.76 12.13 1.55
N LYS A 254 -23.88 11.75 0.91
CA LYS A 254 -25.22 12.23 1.32
C LYS A 254 -25.57 11.83 2.75
N TRP A 255 -25.22 10.61 3.15
CA TRP A 255 -25.47 10.16 4.52
C TRP A 255 -24.63 10.96 5.51
N LEU A 256 -23.34 11.16 5.24
CA LEU A 256 -22.44 11.93 6.08
C LEU A 256 -22.85 13.41 6.20
N ASP A 257 -23.35 14.03 5.11
CA ASP A 257 -23.84 15.41 5.10
C ASP A 257 -25.02 15.64 6.06
N SER A 258 -25.80 14.58 6.34
CA SER A 258 -26.93 14.62 7.28
C SER A 258 -26.52 14.57 8.76
N LYS A 259 -25.25 14.29 9.06
CA LYS A 259 -24.76 14.07 10.43
C LYS A 259 -24.05 15.31 10.98
N LYS A 260 -24.03 15.43 12.30
CA LYS A 260 -23.35 16.54 12.99
C LYS A 260 -21.82 16.39 12.87
N PRO A 261 -21.05 17.48 12.92
CA PRO A 261 -19.60 17.40 12.96
C PRO A 261 -19.10 16.54 14.12
N GLY A 262 -18.09 15.69 13.86
CA GLY A 262 -17.48 14.81 14.86
C GLY A 262 -18.40 13.75 15.49
N SER A 263 -19.57 13.46 14.90
CA SER A 263 -20.56 12.54 15.47
C SER A 263 -20.59 11.14 14.84
N VAL A 264 -19.67 10.84 13.92
CA VAL A 264 -19.61 9.58 13.17
C VAL A 264 -18.32 8.82 13.49
N VAL A 265 -18.46 7.53 13.79
CA VAL A 265 -17.37 6.55 13.78
C VAL A 265 -17.27 5.95 12.39
N TYR A 266 -16.14 6.13 11.73
CA TYR A 266 -15.82 5.40 10.51
C TYR A 266 -15.09 4.11 10.86
N ALA A 267 -15.50 2.97 10.34
CA ALA A 267 -14.86 1.68 10.57
C ALA A 267 -14.44 1.03 9.24
N SER A 268 -13.16 0.64 9.14
CA SER A 268 -12.63 -0.11 8.01
C SER A 268 -11.34 -0.86 8.35
N PHE A 269 -11.28 -2.14 8.02
CA PHE A 269 -10.15 -3.02 8.30
C PHE A 269 -9.32 -3.36 7.06
N GLY A 270 -9.41 -2.52 6.02
CA GLY A 270 -8.64 -2.68 4.79
C GLY A 270 -9.09 -3.87 3.93
N SER A 271 -8.27 -4.20 2.94
CA SER A 271 -8.58 -5.21 1.92
C SER A 271 -8.10 -6.62 2.25
N LEU A 272 -7.25 -6.77 3.28
CA LEU A 272 -6.59 -8.04 3.60
C LEU A 272 -6.97 -8.61 4.97
N ALA A 273 -7.43 -7.77 5.91
CA ALA A 273 -7.81 -8.29 7.22
C ALA A 273 -9.04 -9.18 7.10
N ASP A 274 -8.98 -10.33 7.76
CA ASP A 274 -10.02 -11.35 7.81
C ASP A 274 -10.48 -11.51 9.26
N LEU A 275 -11.61 -10.90 9.61
CA LEU A 275 -12.17 -11.01 10.96
C LEU A 275 -12.98 -12.30 11.07
N SER A 276 -12.92 -12.94 12.25
CA SER A 276 -13.78 -14.09 12.53
C SER A 276 -15.26 -13.68 12.57
N ILE A 277 -16.17 -14.66 12.51
CA ILE A 277 -17.61 -14.40 12.66
C ILE A 277 -17.89 -13.77 14.03
N GLU A 278 -17.27 -14.29 15.07
CA GLU A 278 -17.40 -13.80 16.44
C GLU A 278 -16.89 -12.36 16.57
N GLN A 279 -15.70 -12.06 16.02
CA GLN A 279 -15.15 -10.70 16.02
C GLN A 279 -16.03 -9.73 15.23
N THR A 280 -16.59 -10.18 14.10
CA THR A 280 -17.49 -9.39 13.26
C THR A 280 -18.78 -9.07 14.02
N ALA A 281 -19.34 -10.05 14.73
CA ALA A 281 -20.54 -9.87 15.54
C ALA A 281 -20.30 -8.92 16.72
N GLU A 282 -19.20 -9.09 17.47
CA GLU A 282 -18.83 -8.19 18.56
C GLU A 282 -18.64 -6.74 18.09
N LEU A 283 -18.02 -6.57 16.92
CA LEU A 283 -17.86 -5.26 16.32
C LEU A 283 -19.20 -4.65 15.90
N ALA A 284 -20.07 -5.44 15.27
CA ALA A 284 -21.40 -5.01 14.84
C ALA A 284 -22.22 -4.49 16.04
N TRP A 285 -22.32 -5.30 17.10
CA TRP A 285 -23.05 -4.94 18.31
C TRP A 285 -22.34 -3.84 19.12
N GLY A 286 -21.01 -3.78 19.11
CA GLY A 286 -20.26 -2.69 19.73
C GLY A 286 -20.55 -1.34 19.07
N LEU A 287 -20.59 -1.30 17.73
CA LEU A 287 -20.96 -0.10 16.97
C LEU A 287 -22.42 0.29 17.23
N GLU A 288 -23.34 -0.68 17.20
CA GLU A 288 -24.77 -0.42 17.43
C GLU A 288 -25.08 -0.04 18.88
N ASN A 289 -24.37 -0.57 19.87
CA ASN A 289 -24.56 -0.16 21.27
C ASN A 289 -23.82 1.14 21.62
N SER A 290 -22.98 1.66 20.72
CA SER A 290 -22.35 2.97 20.91
C SER A 290 -23.37 4.10 20.84
N SER A 291 -23.10 5.26 21.45
CA SER A 291 -23.96 6.45 21.32
C SER A 291 -23.72 7.24 20.02
N PHE A 292 -22.90 6.71 19.11
CA PHE A 292 -22.47 7.38 17.88
C PHE A 292 -23.18 6.83 16.64
N ASN A 293 -23.26 7.66 15.60
CA ASN A 293 -23.58 7.15 14.26
C ASN A 293 -22.32 6.45 13.72
N PHE A 294 -22.48 5.49 12.80
CA PHE A 294 -21.31 4.84 12.22
C PHE A 294 -21.44 4.59 10.72
N LEU A 295 -20.31 4.64 10.02
CA LEU A 295 -20.16 4.17 8.65
C LEU A 295 -19.16 3.02 8.66
N TRP A 296 -19.60 1.82 8.32
CA TRP A 296 -18.75 0.62 8.33
C TRP A 296 -18.61 0.04 6.92
N VAL A 297 -17.36 -0.16 6.51
CA VAL A 297 -17.03 -0.85 5.26
C VAL A 297 -16.88 -2.35 5.51
N VAL A 298 -17.80 -3.14 4.95
CA VAL A 298 -17.81 -4.61 5.04
C VAL A 298 -17.81 -5.17 3.62
N ARG A 299 -16.70 -5.80 3.21
CA ARG A 299 -16.53 -6.32 1.86
C ARG A 299 -17.63 -7.33 1.53
N GLU A 300 -17.97 -7.47 0.26
CA GLU A 300 -19.03 -8.38 -0.19
C GLU A 300 -18.81 -9.82 0.28
N THR A 301 -17.56 -10.29 0.25
CA THR A 301 -17.15 -11.63 0.70
C THR A 301 -17.28 -11.86 2.20
N GLU A 302 -17.45 -10.79 2.99
CA GLU A 302 -17.51 -10.83 4.45
C GLU A 302 -18.92 -10.59 4.98
N LYS A 303 -19.88 -10.27 4.11
CA LYS A 303 -21.25 -9.91 4.53
C LYS A 303 -21.94 -11.06 5.26
N ASP A 304 -21.66 -12.30 4.87
CA ASP A 304 -22.23 -13.50 5.48
C ASP A 304 -21.80 -13.69 6.94
N LYS A 305 -20.79 -12.93 7.41
CA LYS A 305 -20.33 -12.94 8.81
C LYS A 305 -21.08 -11.94 9.69
N LEU A 306 -21.88 -11.04 9.11
CA LEU A 306 -22.68 -10.09 9.88
C LEU A 306 -23.77 -10.83 10.66
N PRO A 307 -24.17 -10.33 11.85
CA PRO A 307 -25.33 -10.87 12.54
C PRO A 307 -26.58 -10.81 11.66
N GLU A 308 -27.46 -11.81 11.81
CA GLU A 308 -28.71 -11.88 11.07
C GLU A 308 -29.55 -10.63 11.31
N ASN A 309 -30.12 -10.06 10.24
CA ASN A 309 -30.93 -8.83 10.27
C ASN A 309 -30.22 -7.56 10.78
N PHE A 310 -28.89 -7.56 10.94
CA PHE A 310 -28.16 -6.42 11.50
C PHE A 310 -28.41 -5.11 10.73
N VAL A 311 -28.42 -5.16 9.39
CA VAL A 311 -28.57 -3.96 8.56
C VAL A 311 -29.98 -3.37 8.68
N GLU A 312 -30.97 -4.21 8.90
CA GLU A 312 -32.36 -3.83 9.14
C GLU A 312 -32.54 -3.22 10.54
N GLU A 313 -31.86 -3.78 11.56
CA GLU A 313 -32.00 -3.38 12.95
C GLU A 313 -31.42 -2.00 13.27
N ILE A 314 -30.29 -1.63 12.63
CA ILE A 314 -29.58 -0.36 12.90
C ILE A 314 -30.35 0.91 12.50
N SER A 315 -31.56 0.79 11.91
CA SER A 315 -32.60 1.83 11.80
C SER A 315 -32.12 3.26 11.47
N GLY A 316 -31.15 3.40 10.55
CA GLY A 316 -30.61 4.69 10.10
C GLY A 316 -29.51 5.33 10.98
N LYS A 317 -29.16 4.69 12.10
CA LYS A 317 -28.01 5.03 12.96
C LYS A 317 -26.68 4.68 12.29
N GLY A 318 -26.63 3.55 11.61
CA GLY A 318 -25.46 3.09 10.87
C GLY A 318 -25.65 3.09 9.35
N LEU A 319 -24.54 3.14 8.62
CA LEU A 319 -24.45 2.90 7.19
C LEU A 319 -23.41 1.80 6.93
N VAL A 320 -23.86 0.63 6.46
CA VAL A 320 -22.97 -0.47 6.05
C VAL A 320 -22.86 -0.49 4.53
N VAL A 321 -21.63 -0.42 4.00
CA VAL A 321 -21.36 -0.42 2.56
C VAL A 321 -20.22 -1.38 2.23
N SER A 322 -20.21 -1.93 1.01
CA SER A 322 -19.13 -2.80 0.56
C SER A 322 -17.85 -2.05 0.19
N TRP A 323 -17.96 -0.79 -0.21
CA TRP A 323 -16.82 0.08 -0.52
C TRP A 323 -17.21 1.56 -0.43
N CYS A 324 -16.26 2.42 -0.02
CA CYS A 324 -16.47 3.86 0.15
C CYS A 324 -15.30 4.70 -0.41
N PRO A 325 -15.49 6.00 -0.70
CA PRO A 325 -14.39 6.90 -1.03
C PRO A 325 -13.61 7.28 0.24
N GLN A 326 -12.80 6.37 0.77
CA GLN A 326 -12.16 6.47 2.11
C GLN A 326 -11.53 7.83 2.40
N LEU A 327 -10.75 8.43 1.48
CA LEU A 327 -10.14 9.75 1.71
C LEU A 327 -11.19 10.87 1.87
N GLN A 328 -12.29 10.81 1.12
CA GLN A 328 -13.39 11.78 1.25
C GLN A 328 -14.15 11.57 2.55
N VAL A 329 -14.37 10.31 2.95
CA VAL A 329 -15.01 9.95 4.23
C VAL A 329 -14.15 10.46 5.40
N LEU A 330 -12.84 10.17 5.41
CA LEU A 330 -11.91 10.61 6.45
C LEU A 330 -11.77 12.14 6.51
N ALA A 331 -11.83 12.82 5.37
CA ALA A 331 -11.80 14.29 5.31
C ALA A 331 -13.15 14.94 5.67
N HIS A 332 -14.23 14.16 5.81
CA HIS A 332 -15.55 14.70 6.04
C HIS A 332 -15.73 15.14 7.51
N LYS A 333 -16.24 16.36 7.71
CA LYS A 333 -16.41 17.00 9.04
C LYS A 333 -17.21 16.16 10.05
N ALA A 334 -18.10 15.29 9.59
CA ALA A 334 -18.92 14.44 10.45
C ALA A 334 -18.13 13.30 11.10
N VAL A 335 -17.04 12.83 10.48
CA VAL A 335 -16.21 11.77 11.02
C VAL A 335 -15.38 12.33 12.17
N GLY A 336 -15.54 11.74 13.35
CA GLY A 336 -14.80 12.10 14.57
C GLY A 336 -13.86 11.00 15.07
N CYS A 337 -14.04 9.76 14.61
CA CYS A 337 -13.24 8.61 14.99
C CYS A 337 -13.05 7.67 13.80
N PHE A 338 -11.85 7.10 13.66
CA PHE A 338 -11.57 6.04 12.70
C PHE A 338 -11.14 4.77 13.43
N LEU A 339 -11.98 3.74 13.37
CA LEU A 339 -11.66 2.39 13.79
C LEU A 339 -10.99 1.65 12.62
N THR A 340 -9.73 1.31 12.79
CA THR A 340 -8.85 0.86 11.71
C THR A 340 -7.99 -0.32 12.12
N HIS A 341 -7.58 -1.11 11.13
CA HIS A 341 -6.53 -2.13 11.23
C HIS A 341 -5.09 -1.55 11.22
N CYS A 342 -4.95 -0.21 11.21
CA CYS A 342 -3.66 0.48 11.24
C CYS A 342 -2.75 0.23 10.02
N GLY A 343 -3.34 -0.09 8.86
CA GLY A 343 -2.62 -0.04 7.59
C GLY A 343 -2.04 1.35 7.32
N TRP A 344 -0.88 1.42 6.67
CA TRP A 344 -0.10 2.66 6.55
C TRP A 344 -0.73 3.77 5.68
N ASN A 345 -1.68 3.43 4.79
CA ASN A 345 -2.22 4.34 3.77
C ASN A 345 -3.56 4.97 4.10
#